data_AF-A0A519W0F4-F1
#
_entry.id   AF-A0A519W0F4-F1
#
_cell.length_a   1.000
_cell.length_b   1.000
_cell.length_c   1.000
_cell.angle_alpha   90.00
_cell.angle_beta   90.00
_cell.angle_gamma   90.00
#
_symmetry.space_group_name_H-M   'P 1'
#
loop_
_entity.id
_entity.type
_entity.pdbx_description
1 polymer ?
#
loop_
_entity_poly.entity_id
_entity_poly.type
_entity_poly.pdbx_seq_one_letter_code
_entity_poly.pdbx_strand_id
1 'polypeptide(L)'
;MQEYLPKETYKAVLHSIESGTHIDREIAEQISSAMRAWAMSKGVTHYTHWFQPLTGTTAEKHDAFFEPTSDGKSIERFAGDALVQQEPDASSFPNGGIRSTFEARGYTAWDPSSPAFIFNKTLCIPTVFVSYTGEALDYKAPLLKAISAIDKAATEVCHYFDKGIDKVTASLGIEQEYFLVDIALFNARPDLALTGRALFGHMSAKGQQLEDHYFGSIPERVYAYMQDFETEALQLGIPLKTRHNEVAPSQFECAPIYEEINLAIDHNQLLMDLMDKVAKRHHFKVLLHEKPYAGINGSGKHNNWSLITSTGKNLLAPGKTPKNNLMFLTFFVNTIKAVHEHADLL
;
A
#
# COMPACT_ATOMS: atom_id res chain seq x y z
N MET A 1 -10.32 4.33 16.90
CA MET A 1 -11.77 4.16 16.61
C MET A 1 -12.60 3.97 17.87
N GLN A 2 -12.42 2.91 18.67
CA GLN A 2 -13.23 2.63 19.87
C GLN A 2 -13.30 3.79 20.90
N GLU A 3 -12.24 4.58 21.03
CA GLU A 3 -12.19 5.75 21.94
C GLU A 3 -13.00 6.95 21.42
N TYR A 4 -13.07 7.15 20.10
CA TYR A 4 -13.63 8.36 19.47
C TYR A 4 -15.04 8.15 18.90
N LEU A 5 -15.39 6.91 18.56
CA LEU A 5 -16.69 6.57 17.98
C LEU A 5 -17.68 6.12 19.06
N PRO A 6 -18.98 6.48 18.92
CA PRO A 6 -20.02 5.83 19.69
C PRO A 6 -20.01 4.30 19.49
N LYS A 7 -20.40 3.56 20.52
CA LYS A 7 -20.33 2.09 20.54
C LYS A 7 -21.03 1.42 19.36
N GLU A 8 -22.20 1.90 18.98
CA GLU A 8 -22.98 1.32 17.88
C GLU A 8 -22.36 1.66 16.52
N THR A 9 -21.86 2.89 16.33
CA THR A 9 -21.11 3.31 15.14
C THR A 9 -19.87 2.46 14.95
N TYR A 10 -19.11 2.21 16.03
CA TYR A 10 -17.92 1.36 15.99
C TYR A 10 -18.24 -0.07 15.54
N LYS A 11 -19.30 -0.69 16.08
CA LYS A 11 -19.74 -2.02 15.65
C LYS A 11 -20.17 -2.03 14.18
N ALA A 12 -20.86 -0.98 13.72
CA ALA A 12 -21.29 -0.88 12.34
C ALA A 12 -20.11 -0.79 11.37
N VAL A 13 -19.04 -0.06 11.73
CA VAL A 13 -17.79 -0.03 10.95
C VAL A 13 -17.15 -1.42 10.90
N LEU A 14 -17.01 -2.11 12.04
CA LEU A 14 -16.46 -3.47 12.06
C LEU A 14 -17.28 -4.43 11.19
N HIS A 15 -18.60 -4.37 11.28
CA HIS A 15 -19.48 -5.19 10.46
C HIS A 15 -19.31 -4.89 8.96
N SER A 16 -19.19 -3.62 8.59
CA SER A 16 -18.93 -3.21 7.20
C SER A 16 -17.59 -3.75 6.68
N ILE A 17 -16.53 -3.71 7.48
CA ILE A 17 -15.22 -4.27 7.12
C ILE A 17 -15.29 -5.79 6.93
N GLU A 18 -16.01 -6.49 7.81
CA GLU A 18 -16.10 -7.96 7.77
C GLU A 18 -16.97 -8.47 6.61
N SER A 19 -18.11 -7.82 6.38
CA SER A 19 -19.15 -8.28 5.46
C SER A 19 -19.16 -7.56 4.10
N GLY A 20 -18.40 -6.46 3.95
CA GLY A 20 -18.42 -5.63 2.75
C GLY A 20 -19.70 -4.82 2.56
N THR A 21 -20.51 -4.63 3.61
CA THR A 21 -21.76 -3.87 3.53
C THR A 21 -21.51 -2.36 3.46
N HIS A 22 -22.41 -1.66 2.77
CA HIS A 22 -22.40 -0.20 2.65
C HIS A 22 -22.55 0.49 4.02
N ILE A 23 -21.86 1.63 4.21
CA ILE A 23 -21.99 2.48 5.40
C ILE A 23 -23.07 3.52 5.16
N ASP A 24 -24.13 3.48 5.96
CA ASP A 24 -25.21 4.47 5.85
C ASP A 24 -24.73 5.89 6.11
N ARG A 25 -25.36 6.86 5.44
CA ARG A 25 -24.98 8.28 5.51
C ARG A 25 -24.98 8.84 6.93
N GLU A 26 -25.91 8.42 7.76
CA GLU A 26 -25.97 8.84 9.18
C GLU A 26 -24.75 8.33 9.98
N ILE A 27 -24.33 7.09 9.73
CA ILE A 27 -23.14 6.50 10.33
C ILE A 27 -21.89 7.22 9.80
N ALA A 28 -21.84 7.52 8.50
CA ALA A 28 -20.73 8.25 7.89
C ALA A 28 -20.51 9.63 8.51
N GLU A 29 -21.58 10.38 8.84
CA GLU A 29 -21.46 11.70 9.51
C GLU A 29 -20.89 11.57 10.94
N GLN A 30 -21.26 10.52 11.67
CA GLN A 30 -20.69 10.25 12.99
C GLN A 30 -19.20 9.88 12.88
N ILE A 31 -18.85 9.08 11.88
CA ILE A 31 -17.47 8.69 11.60
C ILE A 31 -16.64 9.93 11.21
N SER A 32 -17.13 10.78 10.31
CA SER A 32 -16.39 11.96 9.86
C SER A 32 -16.12 12.93 11.01
N SER A 33 -17.12 13.17 11.86
CA SER A 33 -16.97 14.01 13.04
C SER A 33 -15.89 13.46 14.00
N ALA A 34 -15.89 12.15 14.25
CA ALA A 34 -14.91 11.48 15.09
C ALA A 34 -13.50 11.47 14.48
N MET A 35 -13.38 11.18 13.17
CA MET A 35 -12.10 11.24 12.45
C MET A 35 -11.49 12.64 12.48
N ARG A 36 -12.30 13.68 12.25
CA ARG A 36 -11.86 15.07 12.34
C ARG A 36 -11.38 15.41 13.75
N ALA A 37 -12.15 15.04 14.78
CA ALA A 37 -11.77 15.31 16.17
C ALA A 37 -10.44 14.63 16.54
N TRP A 38 -10.26 13.36 16.14
CA TRP A 38 -9.00 12.64 16.31
C TRP A 38 -7.84 13.32 15.57
N ALA A 39 -8.03 13.66 14.29
CA ALA A 39 -7.00 14.31 13.47
C ALA A 39 -6.59 15.68 14.03
N MET A 40 -7.57 16.51 14.39
CA MET A 40 -7.32 17.83 14.99
C MET A 40 -6.61 17.73 16.34
N SER A 41 -6.87 16.69 17.14
CA SER A 41 -6.12 16.45 18.39
C SER A 41 -4.62 16.23 18.16
N LYS A 42 -4.23 15.89 16.93
CA LYS A 42 -2.84 15.72 16.48
C LYS A 42 -2.32 16.92 15.67
N GLY A 43 -3.05 18.03 15.65
CA GLY A 43 -2.64 19.26 14.95
C GLY A 43 -2.78 19.18 13.43
N VAL A 44 -3.61 18.27 12.92
CA VAL A 44 -3.96 18.18 11.50
C VAL A 44 -4.87 19.34 11.11
N THR A 45 -4.64 19.89 9.92
CA THR A 45 -5.41 21.03 9.38
C THR A 45 -6.12 20.73 8.07
N HIS A 46 -5.67 19.69 7.37
CA HIS A 46 -6.18 19.28 6.06
C HIS A 46 -6.56 17.80 6.09
N TYR A 47 -7.40 17.40 5.15
CA TYR A 47 -7.65 16.01 4.81
C TYR A 47 -7.42 15.79 3.32
N THR A 48 -7.22 14.53 2.94
CA THR A 48 -7.11 14.10 1.55
C THR A 48 -7.68 12.70 1.40
N HIS A 49 -8.26 12.47 0.23
CA HIS A 49 -8.50 11.13 -0.28
C HIS A 49 -7.21 10.62 -0.86
N TRP A 50 -6.71 9.54 -0.29
CA TRP A 50 -5.47 8.91 -0.70
C TRP A 50 -5.82 7.69 -1.55
N PHE A 51 -5.37 7.69 -2.80
CA PHE A 51 -5.68 6.61 -3.75
C PHE A 51 -4.50 6.39 -4.71
N GLN A 52 -4.55 5.28 -5.45
CA GLN A 52 -3.48 4.82 -6.33
C GLN A 52 -3.96 4.79 -7.79
N PRO A 53 -3.96 5.93 -8.50
CA PRO A 53 -4.37 5.97 -9.89
C PRO A 53 -3.44 5.14 -10.79
N LEU A 54 -3.85 4.93 -12.05
CA LEU A 54 -3.10 4.17 -13.06
C LEU A 54 -1.78 4.83 -13.53
N THR A 55 -1.21 5.74 -12.71
CA THR A 55 0.13 6.33 -12.91
C THR A 55 1.24 5.50 -12.25
N GLY A 56 0.89 4.56 -11.37
CA GLY A 56 1.87 3.76 -10.62
C GLY A 56 2.38 4.43 -9.34
N THR A 57 1.78 5.55 -8.93
CA THR A 57 2.07 6.27 -7.68
C THR A 57 0.78 6.59 -6.94
N THR A 58 0.89 7.04 -5.70
CA THR A 58 -0.23 7.57 -4.92
C THR A 58 -0.60 8.97 -5.43
N ALA A 59 -1.84 9.39 -5.15
CA ALA A 59 -2.33 10.73 -5.43
C ALA A 59 -3.09 11.29 -4.22
N GLU A 60 -2.96 12.60 -4.04
CA GLU A 60 -3.55 13.34 -2.93
C GLU A 60 -4.02 14.71 -3.41
N LYS A 61 -5.15 15.17 -2.86
CA LYS A 61 -5.62 16.56 -2.96
C LYS A 61 -5.96 17.03 -1.55
N HIS A 62 -5.27 18.05 -1.08
CA HIS A 62 -5.40 18.51 0.30
C HIS A 62 -6.50 19.57 0.39
N ASP A 63 -7.62 19.19 1.00
CA ASP A 63 -8.72 20.09 1.32
C ASP A 63 -8.60 20.48 2.81
N ALA A 64 -8.76 21.77 3.12
CA ALA A 64 -8.71 22.23 4.50
C ALA A 64 -10.02 21.90 5.24
N PHE A 65 -9.95 21.67 6.55
CA PHE A 65 -11.18 21.50 7.34
C PHE A 65 -12.01 22.78 7.46
N PHE A 66 -11.44 23.97 7.19
CA PHE A 66 -12.19 25.21 7.41
C PHE A 66 -13.22 25.43 6.30
N GLU A 67 -14.44 25.80 6.69
CA GLU A 67 -15.50 26.29 5.80
C GLU A 67 -15.91 27.69 6.26
N PRO A 68 -15.96 28.69 5.36
CA PRO A 68 -16.49 30.00 5.68
C PRO A 68 -18.01 29.94 5.85
N THR A 69 -18.52 30.56 6.92
CA THR A 69 -19.95 30.69 7.17
C THR A 69 -20.51 31.95 6.54
N SER A 70 -21.83 32.01 6.32
CA SER A 70 -22.50 33.16 5.71
C SER A 70 -22.38 34.46 6.53
N ASP A 71 -22.08 34.37 7.82
CA ASP A 71 -21.80 35.51 8.71
C ASP A 71 -20.32 35.95 8.70
N GLY A 72 -19.49 35.40 7.80
CA GLY A 72 -18.08 35.77 7.64
C GLY A 72 -17.14 35.18 8.69
N LYS A 73 -17.61 34.24 9.52
CA LYS A 73 -16.77 33.43 10.41
C LYS A 73 -16.29 32.17 9.69
N SER A 74 -15.52 31.34 10.37
CA SER A 74 -15.09 30.04 9.89
C SER A 74 -15.43 28.97 10.91
N ILE A 75 -15.84 27.81 10.43
CA ILE A 75 -15.99 26.60 11.24
C ILE A 75 -15.11 25.50 10.66
N GLU A 76 -14.60 24.60 11.49
CA GLU A 76 -13.99 23.38 10.98
C GLU A 76 -15.09 22.35 10.71
N ARG A 77 -15.13 21.79 9.51
CA ARG A 77 -16.11 20.78 9.10
C ARG A 77 -15.43 19.68 8.30
N PHE A 78 -15.90 18.45 8.52
CA PHE A 78 -15.58 17.30 7.71
C PHE A 78 -16.87 16.47 7.58
N ALA A 79 -17.54 16.59 6.45
CA ALA A 79 -18.87 16.01 6.23
C ALA A 79 -18.78 14.51 5.89
N GLY A 80 -19.79 13.73 6.27
CA GLY A 80 -19.91 12.31 5.94
C GLY A 80 -19.96 12.05 4.43
N ASP A 81 -20.48 13.00 3.65
CA ASP A 81 -20.47 12.93 2.18
C ASP A 81 -19.05 12.83 1.62
N ALA A 82 -18.08 13.48 2.27
CA ALA A 82 -16.68 13.36 1.90
C ALA A 82 -16.13 11.94 2.15
N LEU A 83 -16.72 11.11 3.01
CA LEU A 83 -16.29 9.71 3.18
C LEU A 83 -16.95 8.78 2.16
N VAL A 84 -18.24 8.98 1.90
CA VAL A 84 -19.03 8.06 1.07
C VAL A 84 -18.72 8.24 -0.41
N GLN A 85 -18.73 9.48 -0.91
CA GLN A 85 -18.47 9.78 -2.31
C GLN A 85 -18.02 11.23 -2.50
N GLN A 86 -16.77 11.43 -2.92
CA GLN A 86 -16.27 12.75 -3.32
C GLN A 86 -15.98 12.77 -4.83
N GLU A 87 -16.12 13.94 -5.46
CA GLU A 87 -15.68 14.18 -6.84
C GLU A 87 -14.29 14.85 -6.81
N PRO A 88 -13.17 14.10 -6.95
CA PRO A 88 -11.88 14.71 -7.23
C PRO A 88 -11.89 15.33 -8.64
N ASP A 89 -11.10 16.40 -8.83
CA ASP A 89 -10.81 16.88 -10.19
C ASP A 89 -10.01 15.80 -10.93
N ALA A 90 -10.74 15.00 -11.70
CA ALA A 90 -10.26 13.77 -12.30
C ALA A 90 -9.77 13.96 -13.74
N SER A 91 -9.76 15.20 -14.25
CA SER A 91 -9.50 15.53 -15.65
C SER A 91 -8.09 15.21 -16.14
N SER A 92 -7.11 15.20 -15.24
CA SER A 92 -5.69 15.02 -15.57
C SER A 92 -5.15 13.61 -15.34
N PHE A 93 -5.96 12.69 -14.79
CA PHE A 93 -5.50 11.31 -14.55
C PHE A 93 -5.55 10.45 -15.82
N PRO A 94 -4.52 9.60 -16.05
CA PRO A 94 -4.54 8.63 -17.14
C PRO A 94 -5.75 7.72 -17.02
N ASN A 95 -6.35 7.40 -18.16
CA ASN A 95 -7.53 6.54 -18.22
C ASN A 95 -7.39 5.42 -19.26
N GLY A 96 -6.18 5.19 -19.81
CA GLY A 96 -5.95 4.12 -20.79
C GLY A 96 -6.77 4.22 -22.08
N GLY A 97 -7.35 5.39 -22.40
CA GLY A 97 -8.24 5.58 -23.55
C GLY A 97 -9.69 5.16 -23.29
N ILE A 98 -10.05 4.86 -22.04
CA ILE A 98 -11.39 4.39 -21.64
C ILE A 98 -12.45 5.51 -21.77
N ARG A 99 -12.06 6.80 -21.75
CA ARG A 99 -13.01 7.92 -21.78
C ARG A 99 -12.53 9.15 -22.56
N SER A 100 -13.48 9.96 -23.01
CA SER A 100 -13.22 11.28 -23.62
C SER A 100 -13.04 12.37 -22.56
N THR A 101 -12.31 13.45 -22.86
CA THR A 101 -11.98 14.52 -21.90
C THR A 101 -13.21 15.22 -21.29
N PHE A 102 -14.35 15.25 -21.98
CA PHE A 102 -15.59 15.83 -21.44
C PHE A 102 -16.29 14.92 -20.41
N GLU A 103 -15.94 13.64 -20.34
CA GLU A 103 -16.43 12.64 -19.38
C GLU A 103 -15.43 12.44 -18.23
N ALA A 104 -14.54 13.41 -18.04
CA ALA A 104 -13.43 13.39 -17.09
C ALA A 104 -13.83 13.26 -15.61
N ARG A 105 -15.11 13.29 -15.26
CA ARG A 105 -15.59 13.11 -13.89
C ARG A 105 -15.15 11.76 -13.33
N GLY A 106 -14.68 11.78 -12.10
CA GLY A 106 -14.36 10.58 -11.34
C GLY A 106 -14.83 10.75 -9.90
N TYR A 107 -14.97 9.63 -9.21
CA TYR A 107 -15.47 9.58 -7.85
C TYR A 107 -14.51 8.79 -6.98
N THR A 108 -14.27 9.28 -5.77
CA THR A 108 -13.58 8.53 -4.71
C THR A 108 -14.56 8.04 -3.68
N ALA A 109 -14.35 6.82 -3.19
CA ALA A 109 -15.11 6.25 -2.09
C ALA A 109 -14.13 5.66 -1.06
N TRP A 110 -14.37 5.91 0.23
CA TRP A 110 -13.53 5.39 1.30
C TRP A 110 -13.57 3.86 1.35
N ASP A 111 -12.40 3.24 1.46
CA ASP A 111 -12.26 1.83 1.79
C ASP A 111 -12.05 1.66 3.31
N PRO A 112 -13.08 1.22 4.07
CA PRO A 112 -12.96 1.07 5.52
C PRO A 112 -12.05 -0.10 5.93
N SER A 113 -11.70 -1.02 5.02
CA SER A 113 -10.77 -2.12 5.32
C SER A 113 -9.32 -1.66 5.46
N SER A 114 -9.00 -0.45 4.98
CA SER A 114 -7.72 0.21 5.16
C SER A 114 -7.89 1.43 6.10
N PRO A 115 -7.16 1.49 7.23
CA PRO A 115 -7.38 2.53 8.23
C PRO A 115 -6.91 3.91 7.74
N ALA A 116 -7.68 4.95 8.05
CA ALA A 116 -7.24 6.33 7.86
C ALA A 116 -6.00 6.62 8.72
N PHE A 117 -5.06 7.36 8.14
CA PHE A 117 -3.77 7.67 8.78
C PHE A 117 -3.49 9.18 8.72
N ILE A 118 -2.52 9.64 9.51
CA ILE A 118 -2.08 11.04 9.49
C ILE A 118 -0.67 11.09 8.94
N PHE A 119 -0.46 11.86 7.88
CA PHE A 119 0.85 12.04 7.27
C PHE A 119 1.11 13.53 7.02
N ASN A 120 2.25 14.04 7.48
CA ASN A 120 2.63 15.46 7.34
C ASN A 120 1.53 16.48 7.74
N LYS A 121 0.78 16.20 8.82
CA LYS A 121 -0.37 17.02 9.30
C LYS A 121 -1.59 17.06 8.37
N THR A 122 -1.74 16.05 7.52
CA THR A 122 -2.92 15.80 6.70
C THR A 122 -3.55 14.47 7.12
N LEU A 123 -4.88 14.44 7.28
CA LEU A 123 -5.65 13.22 7.45
C LEU A 123 -5.81 12.55 6.08
N CYS A 124 -5.21 11.38 5.88
CA CYS A 124 -5.28 10.61 4.66
C CYS A 124 -6.34 9.51 4.78
N ILE A 125 -7.28 9.47 3.85
CA ILE A 125 -8.40 8.54 3.83
C ILE A 125 -8.19 7.59 2.64
N PRO A 126 -7.86 6.30 2.87
CA PRO A 126 -7.65 5.33 1.79
C PRO A 126 -8.92 5.14 0.97
N THR A 127 -8.85 5.38 -0.34
CA THR A 127 -10.05 5.41 -1.19
C THR A 127 -9.84 4.64 -2.48
N VAL A 128 -10.93 4.12 -3.02
CA VAL A 128 -11.00 3.67 -4.41
C VAL A 128 -11.33 4.84 -5.31
N PHE A 129 -10.85 4.83 -6.55
CA PHE A 129 -11.12 5.87 -7.55
C PHE A 129 -11.73 5.27 -8.83
N VAL A 130 -12.94 5.71 -9.16
CA VAL A 130 -13.74 5.20 -10.28
C VAL A 130 -14.18 6.31 -11.22
N SER A 131 -14.47 5.99 -12.47
CA SER A 131 -15.05 6.90 -13.44
C SER A 131 -16.52 7.20 -13.12
N TYR A 132 -17.08 8.20 -13.81
CA TYR A 132 -18.52 8.47 -13.78
C TYR A 132 -19.37 7.27 -14.25
N THR A 133 -18.84 6.44 -15.14
CA THR A 133 -19.46 5.21 -15.65
C THR A 133 -19.25 3.99 -14.72
N GLY A 134 -18.49 4.15 -13.63
CA GLY A 134 -18.21 3.08 -12.65
C GLY A 134 -17.02 2.19 -13.01
N GLU A 135 -16.22 2.56 -14.00
CA GLU A 135 -14.99 1.85 -14.36
C GLU A 135 -13.87 2.18 -13.36
N ALA A 136 -13.02 1.21 -13.06
CA ALA A 136 -11.90 1.44 -12.15
C ALA A 136 -10.84 2.31 -12.83
N LEU A 137 -10.47 3.41 -12.16
CA LEU A 137 -9.39 4.31 -12.58
C LEU A 137 -8.18 4.24 -11.64
N ASP A 138 -8.14 3.19 -10.82
CA ASP A 138 -7.10 2.91 -9.83
C ASP A 138 -6.71 1.43 -9.82
N TYR A 139 -5.69 1.13 -9.02
CA TYR A 139 -5.27 -0.24 -8.75
C TYR A 139 -6.04 -0.92 -7.61
N LYS A 140 -6.66 -0.12 -6.72
CA LYS A 140 -7.31 -0.65 -5.52
C LYS A 140 -8.65 -1.32 -5.81
N ALA A 141 -9.50 -0.73 -6.64
CA ALA A 141 -10.79 -1.35 -6.96
C ALA A 141 -10.66 -2.71 -7.69
N PRO A 142 -9.76 -2.89 -8.67
CA PRO A 142 -9.50 -4.20 -9.25
C PRO A 142 -8.94 -5.21 -8.24
N LEU A 143 -8.04 -4.78 -7.35
CA LEU A 143 -7.48 -5.63 -6.31
C LEU A 143 -8.57 -6.14 -5.34
N LEU A 144 -9.43 -5.26 -4.83
CA LEU A 144 -10.53 -5.65 -3.94
C LEU A 144 -11.49 -6.66 -4.61
N LYS A 145 -11.78 -6.49 -5.91
CA LYS A 145 -12.55 -7.47 -6.68
C LYS A 145 -11.84 -8.82 -6.79
N ALA A 146 -10.52 -8.82 -7.02
CA ALA A 146 -9.73 -10.04 -7.12
C ALA A 146 -9.67 -10.79 -5.78
N ILE A 147 -9.49 -10.07 -4.67
CA ILE A 147 -9.49 -10.64 -3.31
C ILE A 147 -10.85 -11.29 -3.01
N SER A 148 -11.96 -10.61 -3.33
CA SER A 148 -13.31 -11.16 -3.14
C SER A 148 -13.54 -12.41 -3.98
N ALA A 149 -13.04 -12.46 -5.22
CA ALA A 149 -13.13 -13.63 -6.07
C ALA A 149 -12.32 -14.82 -5.51
N ILE A 150 -11.11 -14.56 -5.02
CA ILE A 150 -10.25 -15.57 -4.37
C ILE A 150 -10.93 -16.11 -3.11
N ASP A 151 -11.44 -15.24 -2.24
CA ASP A 151 -12.12 -15.61 -1.00
C ASP A 151 -13.30 -16.55 -1.30
N LYS A 152 -14.19 -16.15 -2.21
CA LYS A 152 -15.36 -16.96 -2.58
C LYS A 152 -14.94 -18.33 -3.10
N ALA A 153 -14.03 -18.37 -4.08
CA ALA A 153 -13.61 -19.62 -4.71
C ALA A 153 -12.86 -20.54 -3.72
N ALA A 154 -11.95 -19.99 -2.92
CA ALA A 154 -11.19 -20.75 -1.94
C ALA A 154 -12.08 -21.26 -0.80
N THR A 155 -13.05 -20.47 -0.33
CA THR A 155 -14.01 -20.87 0.70
C THR A 155 -14.89 -22.03 0.22
N GLU A 156 -15.42 -21.96 -1.01
CA GLU A 156 -16.20 -23.06 -1.60
C GLU A 156 -15.38 -24.37 -1.68
N VAL A 157 -14.09 -24.29 -2.02
CA VAL A 157 -13.19 -25.45 -2.03
C VAL A 157 -12.89 -25.95 -0.61
N CYS A 158 -12.74 -25.06 0.37
CA CYS A 158 -12.51 -25.42 1.76
C CYS A 158 -13.65 -26.27 2.35
N HIS A 159 -14.89 -26.05 1.92
CA HIS A 159 -16.07 -26.78 2.40
C HIS A 159 -16.07 -28.28 2.07
N TYR A 160 -15.24 -28.74 1.11
CA TYR A 160 -15.01 -30.17 0.88
C TYR A 160 -14.24 -30.84 2.03
N PHE A 161 -13.51 -30.07 2.84
CA PHE A 161 -12.65 -30.55 3.92
C PHE A 161 -13.17 -30.17 5.30
N ASP A 162 -13.67 -28.95 5.47
CA ASP A 162 -14.12 -28.40 6.74
C ASP A 162 -15.23 -27.36 6.50
N LYS A 163 -16.46 -27.69 6.90
CA LYS A 163 -17.64 -26.82 6.74
C LYS A 163 -17.66 -25.63 7.70
N GLY A 164 -16.77 -25.59 8.70
CA GLY A 164 -16.66 -24.47 9.64
C GLY A 164 -15.78 -23.31 9.13
N ILE A 165 -15.31 -23.38 7.89
CA ILE A 165 -14.53 -22.30 7.26
C ILE A 165 -15.51 -21.37 6.54
N ASP A 166 -15.66 -20.15 7.03
CA ASP A 166 -16.61 -19.16 6.48
C ASP A 166 -15.97 -18.16 5.51
N LYS A 167 -14.64 -18.02 5.59
CA LYS A 167 -13.87 -17.04 4.79
C LYS A 167 -12.43 -17.53 4.57
N VAL A 168 -11.83 -17.14 3.46
CA VAL A 168 -10.40 -17.28 3.18
C VAL A 168 -9.82 -15.91 2.84
N THR A 169 -8.85 -15.48 3.64
CA THR A 169 -8.16 -14.20 3.50
C THR A 169 -6.83 -14.40 2.80
N ALA A 170 -6.55 -13.60 1.76
CA ALA A 170 -5.23 -13.56 1.14
C ALA A 170 -4.29 -12.67 1.96
N SER A 171 -3.08 -13.16 2.22
CA SER A 171 -2.03 -12.40 2.89
C SER A 171 -0.89 -12.10 1.95
N LEU A 172 -0.18 -11.00 2.21
CA LEU A 172 0.99 -10.61 1.45
C LEU A 172 2.09 -10.09 2.37
N GLY A 173 3.30 -10.65 2.24
CA GLY A 173 4.53 -10.11 2.81
C GLY A 173 5.42 -9.57 1.70
N ILE A 174 5.81 -8.30 1.78
CA ILE A 174 6.55 -7.62 0.71
C ILE A 174 7.99 -7.41 1.17
N GLU A 175 8.94 -7.82 0.34
CA GLU A 175 10.37 -7.51 0.49
C GLU A 175 10.70 -6.38 -0.48
N GLN A 176 11.09 -5.22 0.05
CA GLN A 176 11.34 -4.02 -0.73
C GLN A 176 12.83 -3.75 -0.83
N GLU A 177 13.41 -4.00 -2.00
CA GLU A 177 14.78 -3.60 -2.32
C GLU A 177 14.81 -2.17 -2.87
N TYR A 178 15.96 -1.50 -2.68
CA TYR A 178 16.21 -0.14 -3.16
C TYR A 178 17.70 0.19 -3.16
N PHE A 179 18.07 1.26 -3.88
CA PHE A 179 19.39 1.87 -3.75
C PHE A 179 19.32 3.21 -3.03
N LEU A 180 20.39 3.57 -2.32
CA LEU A 180 20.62 4.94 -1.84
C LEU A 180 21.79 5.57 -2.57
N VAL A 181 21.61 6.80 -3.01
CA VAL A 181 22.67 7.63 -3.59
C VAL A 181 22.73 8.96 -2.86
N ASP A 182 23.94 9.47 -2.64
CA ASP A 182 24.12 10.82 -2.10
C ASP A 182 23.42 11.84 -3.00
N ILE A 183 22.65 12.75 -2.41
CA ILE A 183 21.83 13.68 -3.18
C ILE A 183 22.66 14.61 -4.08
N ALA A 184 23.89 14.95 -3.68
CA ALA A 184 24.78 15.75 -4.52
C ALA A 184 25.25 14.97 -5.76
N LEU A 185 25.57 13.68 -5.59
CA LEU A 185 25.95 12.80 -6.70
C LEU A 185 24.77 12.52 -7.64
N PHE A 186 23.57 12.35 -7.08
CA PHE A 186 22.35 12.22 -7.86
C PHE A 186 22.08 13.46 -8.73
N ASN A 187 22.16 14.66 -8.14
CA ASN A 187 21.94 15.91 -8.88
C ASN A 187 23.02 16.19 -9.93
N ALA A 188 24.24 15.68 -9.74
CA ALA A 188 25.31 15.73 -10.74
C ALA A 188 25.08 14.78 -11.93
N ARG A 189 24.04 13.94 -11.89
CA ARG A 189 23.69 12.95 -12.91
C ARG A 189 22.28 13.19 -13.45
N PRO A 190 22.12 14.07 -14.47
CA PRO A 190 20.83 14.37 -15.06
C PRO A 190 20.09 13.13 -15.61
N ASP A 191 20.83 12.13 -16.07
CA ASP A 191 20.26 10.88 -16.55
C ASP A 191 19.61 10.05 -15.42
N LEU A 192 20.27 9.95 -14.25
CA LEU A 192 19.66 9.35 -13.06
C LEU A 192 18.44 10.16 -12.61
N ALA A 193 18.52 11.49 -12.64
CA ALA A 193 17.43 12.35 -12.18
C ALA A 193 16.17 12.26 -13.05
N LEU A 194 16.33 12.17 -14.37
CA LEU A 194 15.22 12.15 -15.32
C LEU A 194 14.68 10.75 -15.58
N THR A 195 15.53 9.72 -15.51
CA THR A 195 15.15 8.36 -15.93
C THR A 195 15.13 7.35 -14.78
N GLY A 196 15.59 7.72 -13.58
CA GLY A 196 15.71 6.80 -12.45
C GLY A 196 16.86 5.78 -12.58
N ARG A 197 17.59 5.78 -13.69
CA ARG A 197 18.75 4.91 -13.96
C ARG A 197 19.88 5.65 -14.68
N ALA A 198 21.08 5.10 -14.60
CA ALA A 198 22.22 5.57 -15.38
C ALA A 198 22.06 5.13 -16.84
N LEU A 199 22.09 6.08 -17.78
CA LEU A 199 22.03 5.78 -19.22
C LEU A 199 23.40 5.43 -19.80
N PHE A 200 24.46 5.92 -19.16
CA PHE A 200 25.84 5.65 -19.50
C PHE A 200 26.72 5.64 -18.24
N GLY A 201 27.89 5.03 -18.37
CA GLY A 201 28.87 4.92 -17.30
C GLY A 201 29.79 3.74 -17.54
N HIS A 202 31.07 3.91 -17.21
CA HIS A 202 32.00 2.79 -17.21
C HIS A 202 31.89 2.04 -15.87
N MET A 203 32.10 0.72 -15.88
CA MET A 203 32.06 -0.06 -14.66
C MET A 203 33.19 0.34 -13.72
N SER A 204 32.92 0.28 -12.40
CA SER A 204 33.94 0.48 -11.38
C SER A 204 35.05 -0.56 -11.51
N ALA A 205 36.31 -0.15 -11.28
CA ALA A 205 37.46 -1.04 -11.26
C ALA A 205 37.34 -2.13 -10.17
N LYS A 206 36.66 -1.82 -9.05
CA LYS A 206 36.14 -2.82 -8.11
C LYS A 206 34.69 -3.10 -8.48
N GLY A 207 34.45 -4.18 -9.20
CA GLY A 207 33.09 -4.63 -9.55
C GLY A 207 32.34 -5.21 -8.34
N GLN A 208 31.22 -5.89 -8.61
CA GLN A 208 30.41 -6.60 -7.62
C GLN A 208 31.07 -7.93 -7.20
N GLN A 209 32.32 -7.90 -6.76
CA GLN A 209 33.10 -9.08 -6.33
C GLN A 209 33.23 -9.16 -4.80
N LEU A 210 32.53 -8.29 -4.08
CA LEU A 210 32.56 -8.24 -2.62
C LEU A 210 31.42 -9.12 -2.08
N GLU A 211 31.69 -10.42 -1.96
CA GLU A 211 30.82 -11.36 -1.24
C GLU A 211 30.56 -10.92 0.21
N ASP A 212 31.44 -10.06 0.77
CA ASP A 212 31.36 -9.50 2.12
C ASP A 212 30.27 -8.43 2.32
N HIS A 213 29.62 -7.95 1.25
CA HIS A 213 28.61 -6.89 1.36
C HIS A 213 27.22 -7.40 1.76
N TYR A 214 26.83 -8.59 1.31
CA TYR A 214 25.54 -9.16 1.66
C TYR A 214 25.53 -9.55 3.14
N PHE A 215 24.59 -9.00 3.90
CA PHE A 215 24.60 -9.03 5.38
C PHE A 215 25.87 -8.47 6.04
N GLY A 216 26.67 -7.69 5.31
CA GLY A 216 27.83 -6.98 5.85
C GLY A 216 27.44 -5.81 6.76
N SER A 217 28.43 -5.07 7.27
CA SER A 217 28.18 -3.88 8.08
C SER A 217 27.52 -2.75 7.28
N ILE A 218 26.45 -2.15 7.80
CA ILE A 218 25.76 -1.03 7.17
C ILE A 218 26.52 0.27 7.47
N PRO A 219 26.84 1.12 6.47
CA PRO A 219 27.49 2.41 6.72
C PRO A 219 26.68 3.29 7.69
N GLU A 220 27.35 3.98 8.62
CA GLU A 220 26.69 4.74 9.70
C GLU A 220 25.64 5.75 9.19
N ARG A 221 25.93 6.46 8.09
CA ARG A 221 25.00 7.43 7.49
C ARG A 221 23.73 6.75 6.97
N VAL A 222 23.86 5.56 6.39
CA VAL A 222 22.72 4.76 5.93
C VAL A 222 21.95 4.20 7.11
N TYR A 223 22.64 3.72 8.14
CA TYR A 223 22.00 3.21 9.35
C TYR A 223 21.16 4.28 10.04
N ALA A 224 21.66 5.52 10.15
CA ALA A 224 20.90 6.65 10.67
C ALA A 224 19.63 6.95 9.87
N TYR A 225 19.71 6.90 8.53
CA TYR A 225 18.53 6.97 7.66
C TYR A 225 17.53 5.85 7.96
N MET A 226 18.01 4.60 8.05
CA MET A 226 17.14 3.44 8.27
C MET A 226 16.44 3.49 9.63
N GLN A 227 17.10 3.99 10.69
CA GLN A 227 16.50 4.12 12.03
C GLN A 227 15.37 5.16 12.05
N ASP A 228 15.60 6.30 11.40
CA ASP A 228 14.61 7.35 11.27
C ASP A 228 13.41 6.87 10.43
N PHE A 229 13.69 6.21 9.31
CA PHE A 229 12.69 5.60 8.43
C PHE A 229 11.82 4.55 9.15
N GLU A 230 12.44 3.64 9.90
CA GLU A 230 11.74 2.65 10.72
C GLU A 230 10.82 3.29 11.75
N THR A 231 11.30 4.34 12.42
CA THR A 231 10.52 5.04 13.44
C THR A 231 9.26 5.65 12.84
N GLU A 232 9.38 6.30 11.68
CA GLU A 232 8.25 6.91 10.97
C GLU A 232 7.30 5.84 10.41
N ALA A 233 7.82 4.72 9.89
CA ALA A 233 7.02 3.62 9.38
C ALA A 233 6.15 3.00 10.49
N LEU A 234 6.72 2.79 11.68
CA LEU A 234 6.00 2.29 12.84
C LEU A 234 4.92 3.27 13.34
N GLN A 235 5.17 4.58 13.25
CA GLN A 235 4.15 5.60 13.59
C GLN A 235 2.96 5.58 12.64
N LEU A 236 3.18 5.17 11.38
CA LEU A 236 2.14 4.98 10.36
C LEU A 236 1.46 3.60 10.46
N GLY A 237 1.89 2.74 11.38
CA GLY A 237 1.35 1.40 11.56
C GLY A 237 1.97 0.32 10.69
N ILE A 238 3.00 0.65 9.89
CA ILE A 238 3.68 -0.31 9.02
C ILE A 238 4.63 -1.17 9.87
N PRO A 239 4.44 -2.51 9.93
CA PRO A 239 5.16 -3.37 10.86
C PRO A 239 6.54 -3.79 10.31
N LEU A 240 7.42 -2.82 10.04
CA LEU A 240 8.75 -3.08 9.49
C LEU A 240 9.56 -4.01 10.41
N LYS A 241 10.06 -5.13 9.88
CA LYS A 241 10.66 -6.20 10.69
C LYS A 241 12.15 -6.41 10.43
N THR A 242 12.55 -6.41 9.17
CA THR A 242 13.93 -6.69 8.75
C THR A 242 14.49 -5.56 7.90
N ARG A 243 15.80 -5.38 7.99
CA ARG A 243 16.61 -4.53 7.10
C ARG A 243 18.01 -5.13 6.93
N HIS A 244 18.61 -4.99 5.77
CA HIS A 244 20.00 -5.37 5.53
C HIS A 244 20.58 -4.73 4.27
N ASN A 245 21.90 -4.89 4.10
CA ASN A 245 22.57 -4.69 2.82
C ASN A 245 22.20 -5.81 1.85
N GLU A 246 22.02 -5.44 0.59
CA GLU A 246 21.85 -6.37 -0.53
C GLU A 246 23.20 -6.65 -1.21
N VAL A 247 23.20 -7.45 -2.28
CA VAL A 247 24.44 -7.89 -2.96
C VAL A 247 25.16 -6.75 -3.67
N ALA A 248 24.45 -5.76 -4.25
CA ALA A 248 25.12 -4.65 -4.93
C ALA A 248 25.54 -3.52 -3.98
N PRO A 249 26.61 -2.75 -4.32
CA PRO A 249 27.00 -1.59 -3.54
C PRO A 249 25.87 -0.57 -3.42
N SER A 250 25.62 -0.11 -2.19
CA SER A 250 24.53 0.84 -1.88
C SER A 250 23.13 0.33 -2.20
N GLN A 251 22.96 -0.99 -2.32
CA GLN A 251 21.66 -1.66 -2.38
C GLN A 251 21.28 -2.17 -0.99
N PHE A 252 20.02 -2.06 -0.65
CA PHE A 252 19.47 -2.46 0.64
C PHE A 252 18.10 -3.09 0.45
N GLU A 253 17.66 -3.83 1.46
CA GLU A 253 16.32 -4.40 1.55
C GLU A 253 15.69 -4.05 2.90
N CYS A 254 14.37 -3.90 2.91
CA CYS A 254 13.56 -3.97 4.11
C CYS A 254 12.27 -4.77 3.88
N ALA A 255 11.80 -5.48 4.90
CA ALA A 255 10.55 -6.24 4.83
C ALA A 255 9.70 -6.03 6.09
N PRO A 256 8.42 -5.62 5.93
CA PRO A 256 7.41 -5.72 6.99
C PRO A 256 6.98 -7.16 7.27
N ILE A 257 6.32 -7.37 8.41
CA ILE A 257 5.53 -8.58 8.63
C ILE A 257 4.40 -8.62 7.59
N TYR A 258 4.03 -9.82 7.14
CA TYR A 258 2.89 -9.98 6.24
C TYR A 258 1.59 -9.48 6.88
N GLU A 259 0.70 -8.96 6.04
CA GLU A 259 -0.62 -8.47 6.44
C GLU A 259 -1.69 -9.02 5.47
N GLU A 260 -2.95 -8.68 5.70
CA GLU A 260 -3.98 -8.87 4.68
C GLU A 260 -3.59 -8.09 3.42
N ILE A 261 -3.78 -8.68 2.24
CA ILE A 261 -3.15 -8.21 1.01
C ILE A 261 -3.52 -6.77 0.63
N ASN A 262 -4.75 -6.31 0.88
CA ASN A 262 -5.14 -4.93 0.59
C ASN A 262 -4.37 -3.94 1.48
N LEU A 263 -4.28 -4.24 2.78
CA LEU A 263 -3.52 -3.43 3.73
C LEU A 263 -2.01 -3.47 3.43
N ALA A 264 -1.46 -4.64 3.12
CA ALA A 264 -0.04 -4.80 2.79
C ALA A 264 0.38 -3.94 1.59
N ILE A 265 -0.47 -3.85 0.56
CA ILE A 265 -0.22 -3.02 -0.62
C ILE A 265 -0.30 -1.53 -0.26
N ASP A 266 -1.33 -1.11 0.49
CA ASP A 266 -1.46 0.28 0.94
C ASP A 266 -0.24 0.69 1.79
N HIS A 267 0.18 -0.16 2.73
CA HIS A 267 1.37 0.04 3.53
C HIS A 267 2.64 0.10 2.68
N ASN A 268 2.83 -0.76 1.66
CA ASN A 268 4.02 -0.67 0.79
C ASN A 268 4.05 0.61 -0.06
N GLN A 269 2.90 1.09 -0.53
CA GLN A 269 2.82 2.35 -1.27
C GLN A 269 3.20 3.53 -0.35
N LEU A 270 2.64 3.57 0.85
CA LEU A 270 3.00 4.55 1.87
C LEU A 270 4.48 4.43 2.30
N LEU A 271 5.00 3.22 2.38
CA LEU A 271 6.40 2.94 2.68
C LEU A 271 7.32 3.59 1.64
N MET A 272 7.05 3.41 0.35
CA MET A 272 7.86 4.00 -0.72
C MET A 272 7.84 5.54 -0.70
N ASP A 273 6.69 6.15 -0.42
CA ASP A 273 6.58 7.60 -0.24
C ASP A 273 7.37 8.09 0.98
N LEU A 274 7.31 7.33 2.07
CA LEU A 274 8.06 7.61 3.28
C LEU A 274 9.57 7.50 3.07
N MET A 275 10.04 6.46 2.37
CA MET A 275 11.45 6.24 2.06
C MET A 275 12.07 7.47 1.38
N ASP A 276 11.43 8.01 0.34
CA ASP A 276 11.94 9.18 -0.38
C ASP A 276 11.96 10.45 0.50
N LYS A 277 10.92 10.66 1.32
CA LYS A 277 10.84 11.82 2.23
C LYS A 277 11.90 11.77 3.31
N VAL A 278 12.09 10.62 3.94
CA VAL A 278 13.10 10.44 5.00
C VAL A 278 14.50 10.53 4.41
N ALA A 279 14.75 9.93 3.24
CA ALA A 279 16.07 9.97 2.60
C ALA A 279 16.56 11.39 2.35
N LYS A 280 15.67 12.30 1.93
CA LYS A 280 15.99 13.73 1.75
C LYS A 280 16.47 14.40 3.03
N ARG A 281 15.92 14.04 4.21
CA ARG A 281 16.38 14.55 5.53
C ARG A 281 17.81 14.12 5.84
N HIS A 282 18.24 12.97 5.28
CA HIS A 282 19.57 12.38 5.45
C HIS A 282 20.50 12.61 4.24
N HIS A 283 20.17 13.57 3.37
CA HIS A 283 20.95 13.91 2.16
C HIS A 283 21.15 12.73 1.19
N PHE A 284 20.18 11.83 1.15
CA PHE A 284 20.11 10.74 0.18
C PHE A 284 18.95 10.95 -0.81
N LYS A 285 19.05 10.27 -1.95
CA LYS A 285 17.94 9.96 -2.84
C LYS A 285 17.77 8.45 -2.89
N VAL A 286 16.55 7.98 -2.69
CA VAL A 286 16.16 6.58 -2.90
C VAL A 286 15.93 6.35 -4.38
N LEU A 287 16.47 5.25 -4.91
CA LEU A 287 16.19 4.78 -6.27
C LEU A 287 15.41 3.46 -6.17
N LEU A 288 14.20 3.46 -6.73
CA LEU A 288 13.28 2.31 -6.76
C LEU A 288 13.19 1.66 -8.15
N HIS A 289 13.94 2.16 -9.13
CA HIS A 289 14.02 1.55 -10.46
C HIS A 289 14.61 0.14 -10.32
N GLU A 290 14.07 -0.84 -11.04
CA GLU A 290 14.50 -2.24 -11.00
C GLU A 290 15.95 -2.45 -11.49
N LYS A 291 16.49 -1.49 -12.25
CA LYS A 291 17.86 -1.53 -12.75
C LYS A 291 18.51 -0.14 -12.81
N PRO A 292 18.87 0.47 -11.67
CA PRO A 292 19.43 1.82 -11.65
C PRO A 292 20.83 1.88 -12.28
N TYR A 293 21.61 0.80 -12.20
CA TYR A 293 22.98 0.73 -12.71
C TYR A 293 23.19 -0.53 -13.56
N ALA A 294 23.81 -0.36 -14.72
CA ALA A 294 24.16 -1.48 -15.60
C ALA A 294 25.34 -2.29 -15.04
N GLY A 295 25.32 -3.61 -15.22
CA GLY A 295 26.43 -4.50 -14.85
C GLY A 295 26.52 -4.92 -13.37
N ILE A 296 25.55 -4.53 -12.53
CA ILE A 296 25.40 -5.00 -11.13
C ILE A 296 23.98 -5.51 -10.87
N ASN A 297 23.69 -6.09 -9.70
CA ASN A 297 22.33 -6.56 -9.34
C ASN A 297 21.26 -5.47 -9.53
N GLY A 298 20.07 -5.91 -9.92
CA GLY A 298 18.87 -5.07 -9.96
C GLY A 298 18.15 -5.09 -8.61
N SER A 299 17.14 -4.22 -8.46
CA SER A 299 16.29 -4.20 -7.27
C SER A 299 15.00 -4.97 -7.52
N GLY A 300 14.75 -5.97 -6.68
CA GLY A 300 13.54 -6.77 -6.65
C GLY A 300 12.45 -6.21 -5.72
N LYS A 301 11.23 -6.73 -5.92
CA LYS A 301 10.14 -6.64 -4.95
C LYS A 301 9.48 -8.00 -4.84
N HIS A 302 9.83 -8.77 -3.82
CA HIS A 302 9.27 -10.11 -3.65
C HIS A 302 7.89 -10.04 -2.98
N ASN A 303 6.99 -10.90 -3.44
CA ASN A 303 5.61 -10.98 -2.96
C ASN A 303 5.39 -12.36 -2.34
N ASN A 304 5.52 -12.44 -1.02
CA ASN A 304 5.25 -13.64 -0.24
C ASN A 304 3.74 -13.79 -0.03
N TRP A 305 3.08 -14.54 -0.92
CA TRP A 305 1.64 -14.72 -0.93
C TRP A 305 1.19 -15.97 -0.18
N SER A 306 0.08 -15.87 0.58
CA SER A 306 -0.55 -17.03 1.20
C SER A 306 -2.06 -16.88 1.33
N LEU A 307 -2.76 -17.99 1.62
CA LEU A 307 -4.20 -18.02 1.87
C LEU A 307 -4.47 -18.57 3.27
N ILE A 308 -5.22 -17.82 4.07
CA ILE A 308 -5.46 -18.11 5.49
C ILE A 308 -6.97 -18.22 5.72
N THR A 309 -7.42 -19.35 6.27
CA THR A 309 -8.85 -19.57 6.57
C THR A 309 -9.30 -18.72 7.77
N SER A 310 -10.60 -18.50 7.92
CA SER A 310 -11.21 -17.88 9.11
C SER A 310 -10.87 -18.60 10.42
N THR A 311 -10.53 -19.89 10.34
CA THR A 311 -10.07 -20.71 11.46
C THR A 311 -8.55 -20.62 11.73
N GLY A 312 -7.84 -19.77 10.99
CA GLY A 312 -6.40 -19.49 11.16
C GLY A 312 -5.45 -20.49 10.49
N LYS A 313 -5.95 -21.39 9.62
CA LYS A 313 -5.09 -22.36 8.92
C LYS A 313 -4.52 -21.74 7.65
N ASN A 314 -3.20 -21.82 7.48
CA ASN A 314 -2.56 -21.49 6.20
C ASN A 314 -2.73 -22.66 5.22
N LEU A 315 -3.40 -22.41 4.10
CA LEU A 315 -3.74 -23.41 3.08
C LEU A 315 -2.53 -23.88 2.27
N LEU A 316 -1.42 -23.12 2.29
CA LEU A 316 -0.14 -23.46 1.66
C LEU A 316 0.90 -23.97 2.66
N ALA A 317 0.51 -24.20 3.92
CA ALA A 317 1.37 -24.84 4.90
C ALA A 317 1.25 -26.38 4.84
N PRO A 318 2.34 -27.12 4.58
CA PRO A 318 2.28 -28.57 4.42
C PRO A 318 2.01 -29.32 5.73
N GLY A 319 2.39 -28.74 6.88
CA GLY A 319 2.31 -29.39 8.19
C GLY A 319 3.37 -30.49 8.37
N LYS A 320 3.23 -31.30 9.44
CA LYS A 320 4.21 -32.35 9.79
C LYS A 320 4.15 -33.58 8.87
N THR A 321 2.97 -33.87 8.32
CA THR A 321 2.71 -35.06 7.49
C THR A 321 2.02 -34.64 6.18
N PRO A 322 2.76 -34.03 5.24
CA PRO A 322 2.17 -33.34 4.08
C PRO A 322 1.33 -34.25 3.18
N LYS A 323 1.74 -35.52 3.05
CA LYS A 323 1.03 -36.54 2.27
C LYS A 323 -0.42 -36.76 2.73
N ASN A 324 -0.72 -36.53 4.01
CA ASN A 324 -2.05 -36.75 4.58
C ASN A 324 -2.87 -35.45 4.65
N ASN A 325 -2.25 -34.30 4.38
CA ASN A 325 -2.93 -33.01 4.39
C ASN A 325 -3.56 -32.75 3.02
N LEU A 326 -4.70 -33.39 2.76
CA LEU A 326 -5.40 -33.29 1.47
C LEU A 326 -5.78 -31.85 1.13
N MET A 327 -6.19 -31.06 2.13
CA MET A 327 -6.51 -29.64 1.92
C MET A 327 -5.30 -28.87 1.39
N PHE A 328 -4.13 -29.01 2.03
CA PHE A 328 -2.88 -28.43 1.51
C PHE A 328 -2.55 -28.91 0.10
N LEU A 329 -2.60 -30.23 -0.15
CA LEU A 329 -2.28 -30.79 -1.45
C LEU A 329 -3.20 -30.24 -2.55
N THR A 330 -4.48 -30.07 -2.25
CA THR A 330 -5.46 -29.46 -3.16
C THR A 330 -5.10 -28.02 -3.49
N PHE A 331 -4.80 -27.16 -2.50
CA PHE A 331 -4.42 -25.77 -2.79
C PHE A 331 -3.05 -25.66 -3.46
N PHE A 332 -2.09 -26.50 -3.07
CA PHE A 332 -0.75 -26.54 -3.65
C PHE A 332 -0.79 -26.91 -5.14
N VAL A 333 -1.49 -27.98 -5.52
CA VAL A 333 -1.57 -28.39 -6.94
C VAL A 333 -2.37 -27.37 -7.77
N ASN A 334 -3.43 -26.78 -7.20
CA ASN A 334 -4.18 -25.72 -7.89
C ASN A 334 -3.34 -24.46 -8.10
N THR A 335 -2.49 -24.09 -7.14
CA THR A 335 -1.57 -22.96 -7.29
C THR A 335 -0.58 -23.20 -8.42
N ILE A 336 0.02 -24.39 -8.49
CA ILE A 336 0.93 -24.77 -9.61
C ILE A 336 0.18 -24.72 -10.94
N LYS A 337 -1.04 -25.27 -10.99
CA LYS A 337 -1.86 -25.27 -12.20
C LYS A 337 -2.23 -23.85 -12.65
N ALA A 338 -2.58 -22.96 -11.72
CA ALA A 338 -2.88 -21.56 -12.01
C ALA A 338 -1.67 -20.83 -12.59
N VAL A 339 -0.47 -20.99 -11.99
CA VAL A 339 0.77 -20.41 -12.52
C VAL A 339 1.10 -20.95 -13.91
N HIS A 340 0.93 -22.26 -14.14
CA HIS A 340 1.16 -22.86 -15.46
C HIS A 340 0.16 -22.36 -16.52
N GLU A 341 -1.13 -22.23 -16.17
CA GLU A 341 -2.17 -21.85 -17.11
C GLU A 341 -2.18 -20.35 -17.42
N HIS A 342 -1.81 -19.52 -16.45
CA HIS A 342 -1.82 -18.06 -16.55
C HIS A 342 -0.41 -17.46 -16.61
N ALA A 343 0.56 -18.21 -17.15
CA ALA A 343 1.96 -17.79 -17.23
C ALA A 343 2.15 -16.48 -18.01
N ASP A 344 1.36 -16.22 -19.06
CA ASP A 344 1.44 -14.97 -19.84
C ASP A 344 0.76 -13.78 -19.14
N LEU A 345 -0.10 -14.04 -18.15
CA LEU A 345 -0.79 -13.01 -17.37
C LEU A 345 0.07 -12.48 -16.21
N LEU A 346 0.94 -13.33 -15.67
CA LEU A 346 1.89 -13.04 -14.59
C LEU A 346 3.20 -12.49 -15.17
#